data_AF-A0A6G0V1R1-F1
#
_entry.id   AF-A0A6G0V1R1-F1
#
_cell.length_a   1.000
_cell.length_b   1.000
_cell.length_c   1.000
_cell.angle_alpha   90.00
_cell.angle_beta   90.00
_cell.angle_gamma   90.00
#
_symmetry.space_group_name_H-M   'P 1'
#
loop_
_entity.id
_entity.type
_entity.pdbx_description
1 polymer ?
#
loop_
_entity_poly.entity_id
_entity_poly.type
_entity_poly.pdbx_seq_one_letter_code
_entity_poly.pdbx_strand_id
1 'polypeptide(L)'
;MDARQQQEDELMVLESVYMTEFEAVSREYPNIEVKLTFPTVPEGAQHSVPEEYLFDVSLYAKLSEKYPDELPELSLEGLEEILGRNANDRLLTELRMIAEQNLGMPSIYAVASEMTARLGNVEGRLTGKQMFLQNKLLELKLDDKDIPVEEDEKLIVDGVEIDESLYTDEIELPDSDED
;
A
#
# COMPACT_ATOMS: atom_id res chain seq x y z
N MET A 1 -26.90 25.76 16.01
CA MET A 1 -26.55 26.23 14.66
C MET A 1 -27.37 25.39 13.69
N ASP A 2 -27.53 25.85 12.45
CA ASP A 2 -28.20 25.06 11.42
C ASP A 2 -27.28 23.93 10.95
N ALA A 3 -27.72 22.67 11.04
CA ALA A 3 -26.89 21.49 10.75
C ALA A 3 -26.39 21.49 9.29
N ARG A 4 -27.25 21.92 8.36
CA ARG A 4 -26.87 22.08 6.96
C ARG A 4 -25.75 23.10 6.78
N GLN A 5 -25.87 24.28 7.38
CA GLN A 5 -24.80 25.29 7.31
C GLN A 5 -23.48 24.76 7.89
N GLN A 6 -23.53 24.04 9.02
CA GLN A 6 -22.33 23.45 9.62
C GLN A 6 -21.68 22.39 8.71
N GLN A 7 -22.48 21.57 8.04
CA GLN A 7 -22.00 20.61 7.06
C GLN A 7 -21.36 21.30 5.85
N GLU A 8 -22.02 22.31 5.27
CA GLU A 8 -21.48 23.07 4.14
C GLU A 8 -20.17 23.78 4.51
N ASP A 9 -20.09 24.38 5.71
CA ASP A 9 -18.88 25.02 6.22
C ASP A 9 -17.73 24.01 6.38
N GLU A 10 -18.01 22.82 6.93
CA GLU A 10 -17.01 21.76 7.05
C GLU A 10 -16.52 21.26 5.70
N LEU A 11 -17.42 21.07 4.72
CA LEU A 11 -17.04 20.64 3.37
C LEU A 11 -16.08 21.64 2.71
N MET A 12 -16.35 22.96 2.84
CA MET A 12 -15.45 23.99 2.32
C MET A 12 -14.05 23.91 2.96
N VAL A 13 -13.99 23.65 4.27
CA VAL A 13 -12.72 23.47 4.98
C VAL A 13 -12.01 22.23 4.45
N LEU A 14 -12.69 21.09 4.34
CA LEU A 14 -12.10 19.84 3.85
C LEU A 14 -11.57 19.99 2.42
N GLU A 15 -12.33 20.61 1.52
CA GLU A 15 -11.88 20.90 0.16
C GLU A 15 -10.60 21.74 0.13
N SER A 16 -10.50 22.73 1.02
CA SER A 16 -9.33 23.60 1.09
C SER A 16 -8.08 22.89 1.64
N VAL A 17 -8.27 21.97 2.58
CA VAL A 17 -7.18 21.26 3.26
C VAL A 17 -6.68 20.09 2.41
N TYR A 18 -7.60 19.28 1.91
CA TYR A 18 -7.29 18.00 1.27
C TYR A 18 -7.23 18.11 -0.26
N MET A 19 -7.66 19.22 -0.86
CA MET A 19 -7.54 19.53 -2.30
C MET A 19 -7.84 18.33 -3.21
N THR A 20 -6.82 17.62 -3.70
CA THR A 20 -6.94 16.47 -4.61
C THR A 20 -7.34 15.16 -3.93
N GLU A 21 -7.18 15.09 -2.61
CA GLU A 21 -7.47 13.91 -1.78
C GLU A 21 -8.95 13.89 -1.34
N PHE A 22 -9.67 14.98 -1.51
CA PHE A 22 -11.09 15.10 -1.16
C PHE A 22 -12.00 14.98 -2.38
N GLU A 23 -13.02 14.15 -2.25
CA GLU A 23 -14.09 13.98 -3.22
C GLU A 23 -15.44 14.04 -2.52
N ALA A 24 -16.34 14.92 -2.99
CA ALA A 24 -17.73 14.93 -2.52
C ALA A 24 -18.56 13.97 -3.39
N VAL A 25 -18.75 12.75 -2.91
CA VAL A 25 -19.54 11.69 -3.57
C VAL A 25 -20.99 12.13 -3.74
N SER A 26 -21.55 12.79 -2.72
CA SER A 26 -22.85 13.44 -2.76
C SER A 26 -22.80 14.75 -1.99
N ARG A 27 -23.26 15.84 -2.61
CA ARG A 27 -23.46 17.15 -1.95
C ARG A 27 -24.94 17.43 -1.65
N GLU A 28 -25.82 16.48 -1.91
CA GLU A 28 -27.26 16.70 -1.74
C GLU A 28 -27.63 16.58 -0.25
N TYR A 29 -28.21 17.65 0.30
CA TYR A 29 -28.74 17.65 1.65
C TYR A 29 -30.23 17.23 1.65
N PRO A 30 -30.66 16.38 2.60
CA PRO A 30 -29.85 15.65 3.58
C PRO A 30 -29.18 14.41 2.95
N ASN A 31 -28.14 13.87 3.60
CA ASN A 31 -27.29 12.74 3.17
C ASN A 31 -26.11 13.10 2.25
N ILE A 32 -25.31 14.07 2.72
CA ILE A 32 -24.01 14.37 2.11
C ILE A 32 -23.09 13.16 2.32
N GLU A 33 -22.31 12.83 1.30
CA GLU A 33 -21.32 11.76 1.35
C GLU A 33 -20.00 12.29 0.83
N VAL A 34 -18.94 12.09 1.60
CA VAL A 34 -17.60 12.53 1.26
C VAL A 34 -16.63 11.35 1.31
N LYS A 35 -15.63 11.40 0.44
CA LYS A 35 -14.54 10.46 0.34
C LYS A 35 -13.23 11.22 0.50
N LEU A 36 -12.36 10.72 1.38
CA LEU A 36 -10.99 11.18 1.55
C LEU A 36 -10.05 10.05 1.18
N THR A 37 -9.11 10.31 0.27
CA THR A 37 -8.14 9.33 -0.22
C THR A 37 -6.76 9.67 0.31
N PHE A 38 -6.17 8.75 1.06
CA PHE A 38 -4.87 8.92 1.67
C PHE A 38 -3.86 8.07 0.91
N PRO A 39 -2.95 8.71 0.14
CA PRO A 39 -1.87 7.98 -0.49
C PRO A 39 -0.93 7.45 0.58
N THR A 40 -0.55 6.19 0.46
CA THR A 40 0.50 5.65 1.33
C THR A 40 1.76 5.46 0.50
N VAL A 41 2.83 6.09 0.95
CA VAL A 41 4.14 5.98 0.30
C VAL A 41 5.05 5.22 1.25
N PRO A 42 5.63 4.08 0.82
CA PRO A 42 6.56 3.35 1.67
C PRO A 42 7.74 4.25 2.06
N GLU A 43 7.99 4.37 3.36
CA GLU A 43 9.13 5.11 3.88
C GLU A 43 10.45 4.49 3.36
N GLY A 44 11.34 5.32 2.82
CA GLY A 44 12.63 4.88 2.24
C GLY A 44 12.61 4.59 0.74
N ALA A 45 11.49 4.85 0.05
CA ALA A 45 11.36 4.85 -1.40
C ALA A 45 12.24 5.93 -2.07
N GLN A 46 13.55 5.72 -2.12
CA GLN A 46 14.46 6.74 -2.65
C GLN A 46 14.45 6.83 -4.18
N HIS A 47 13.90 5.84 -4.90
CA HIS A 47 13.64 5.91 -6.34
C HIS A 47 12.46 5.00 -6.69
N SER A 48 11.47 5.55 -7.39
CA SER A 48 10.47 4.85 -8.22
C SER A 48 9.96 3.52 -7.65
N VAL A 49 9.15 3.58 -6.59
CA VAL A 49 8.30 2.44 -6.23
C VAL A 49 7.37 2.21 -7.41
N PRO A 50 7.38 1.01 -8.03
CA PRO A 50 6.45 0.72 -9.11
C PRO A 50 5.01 0.91 -8.62
N GLU A 51 4.14 1.48 -9.45
CA GLU A 51 2.76 1.82 -9.07
C GLU A 51 1.99 0.61 -8.51
N GLU A 52 2.34 -0.61 -8.92
CA GLU A 52 1.76 -1.87 -8.41
C GLU A 52 1.99 -2.13 -6.91
N TYR A 53 2.92 -1.41 -6.28
CA TYR A 53 3.19 -1.47 -4.84
C TYR A 53 2.68 -0.26 -4.07
N LEU A 54 2.20 0.78 -4.77
CA LEU A 54 1.49 1.88 -4.15
C LEU A 54 0.06 1.44 -3.85
N PHE A 55 -0.47 1.91 -2.73
CA PHE A 55 -1.87 1.70 -2.40
C PHE A 55 -2.40 2.94 -1.71
N ASP A 56 -3.66 3.21 -1.97
CA ASP A 56 -4.39 4.29 -1.34
C ASP A 56 -5.39 3.69 -0.37
N VAL A 57 -5.61 4.39 0.74
CA VAL A 57 -6.67 4.04 1.68
C VAL A 57 -7.73 5.13 1.59
N SER A 58 -8.98 4.74 1.38
CA SER A 58 -10.10 5.68 1.30
C SER A 58 -10.97 5.62 2.54
N LEU A 59 -11.28 6.78 3.12
CA LEU A 59 -12.29 6.97 4.15
C LEU A 59 -13.54 7.54 3.53
N TYR A 60 -14.67 6.85 3.70
CA TYR A 60 -15.99 7.37 3.35
C TYR A 60 -16.70 7.81 4.62
N ALA A 61 -17.32 8.98 4.56
CA ALA A 61 -18.14 9.52 5.63
C ALA A 61 -19.47 9.99 5.07
N LYS A 62 -20.56 9.42 5.58
CA LYS A 62 -21.93 9.84 5.26
C LYS A 62 -22.50 10.66 6.40
N LEU A 63 -22.91 11.88 6.10
CA LEU A 63 -23.41 12.86 7.05
C LEU A 63 -24.93 12.81 7.06
N SER A 64 -25.51 12.42 8.19
CA SER A 64 -26.97 12.43 8.37
C SER A 64 -27.50 13.87 8.43
N GLU A 65 -28.82 14.04 8.35
CA GLU A 65 -29.47 15.34 8.56
C GLU A 65 -29.13 15.96 9.93
N LYS A 66 -28.81 15.13 10.93
CA LYS A 66 -28.53 15.57 12.30
C LYS A 66 -27.06 15.72 12.60
N TYR A 67 -26.17 15.30 11.72
CA TYR A 67 -24.75 15.54 11.89
C TYR A 67 -24.49 17.06 11.95
N PRO A 68 -23.68 17.58 12.89
CA PRO A 68 -22.76 16.86 13.78
C PRO A 68 -23.30 16.43 15.15
N ASP A 69 -24.59 16.62 15.44
CA ASP A 69 -25.22 16.16 16.69
C ASP A 69 -25.43 14.62 16.71
N GLU A 70 -25.34 13.99 15.54
CA GLU A 70 -25.32 12.53 15.35
C GLU A 70 -24.03 12.11 14.66
N LEU A 71 -23.56 10.89 14.93
CA LEU A 71 -22.34 10.36 14.33
C LEU A 71 -22.48 10.18 12.82
N PRO A 72 -21.42 10.45 12.06
CA PRO A 72 -21.37 10.09 10.65
C PRO A 72 -21.24 8.56 10.49
N GLU A 73 -21.79 8.02 9.39
CA GLU A 73 -21.50 6.63 9.03
C GLU A 73 -20.12 6.59 8.37
N LEU A 74 -19.16 5.93 9.04
CA LEU A 74 -17.80 5.79 8.55
C LEU A 74 -17.57 4.39 7.95
N SER A 75 -16.84 4.34 6.84
CA SER A 75 -16.29 3.10 6.27
C SER A 75 -14.92 3.34 5.64
N LEU A 76 -14.15 2.25 5.49
CA LEU A 76 -12.78 2.27 4.98
C LEU A 76 -12.64 1.29 3.81
N GLU A 77 -11.86 1.68 2.81
CA GLU A 77 -11.51 0.88 1.63
C GLU A 77 -9.97 0.84 1.45
N GLY A 78 -9.45 -0.25 0.88
CA GLY A 78 -8.02 -0.46 0.63
C GLY A 78 -7.24 -1.06 1.81
N LEU A 79 -7.64 -0.80 3.06
CA LEU A 79 -6.89 -1.28 4.24
C LEU A 79 -7.06 -2.79 4.52
N GLU A 80 -8.26 -3.35 4.30
CA GLU A 80 -8.58 -4.76 4.62
C GLU A 80 -7.71 -5.73 3.82
N GLU A 81 -7.39 -5.43 2.56
CA GLU A 81 -6.55 -6.27 1.69
C GLU A 81 -5.11 -6.39 2.20
N ILE A 82 -4.68 -5.40 2.99
CA ILE A 82 -3.29 -5.19 3.34
C ILE A 82 -3.00 -5.71 4.74
N LEU A 83 -3.81 -5.27 5.71
CA LEU A 83 -3.65 -5.59 7.12
C LEU A 83 -4.66 -6.62 7.63
N GLY A 84 -5.65 -6.98 6.81
CA GLY A 84 -6.75 -7.87 7.18
C GLY A 84 -7.87 -7.16 7.93
N ARG A 85 -9.04 -7.81 7.96
CA ARG A 85 -10.29 -7.30 8.57
C ARG A 85 -10.12 -6.81 10.01
N ASN A 86 -9.37 -7.54 10.83
CA ASN A 86 -9.18 -7.19 12.24
C ASN A 86 -8.50 -5.83 12.45
N ALA A 87 -7.58 -5.44 11.56
CA ALA A 87 -6.93 -4.13 11.64
C ALA A 87 -7.87 -3.02 11.17
N ASN A 88 -8.66 -3.30 10.12
CA ASN A 88 -9.69 -2.39 9.61
C ASN A 88 -10.74 -2.07 10.69
N ASP A 89 -11.29 -3.09 11.34
CA ASP A 89 -12.31 -2.92 12.39
C ASP A 89 -11.78 -2.13 13.60
N ARG A 90 -10.52 -2.36 13.97
CA ARG A 90 -9.87 -1.61 15.06
C ARG A 90 -9.72 -0.13 14.71
N LEU A 91 -9.20 0.17 13.52
CA LEU A 91 -9.04 1.55 13.08
C LEU A 91 -10.39 2.25 12.97
N LEU A 92 -11.39 1.59 12.38
CA LEU A 92 -12.74 2.14 12.28
C LEU A 92 -13.35 2.43 13.67
N THR A 93 -13.08 1.57 14.66
CA THR A 93 -13.50 1.79 16.04
C THR A 93 -12.81 3.02 16.64
N GLU A 94 -11.51 3.20 16.41
CA GLU A 94 -10.76 4.38 16.86
C GLU A 94 -11.29 5.67 16.23
N LEU A 95 -11.51 5.68 14.91
CA LEU A 95 -12.06 6.82 14.19
C LEU A 95 -13.46 7.21 14.70
N ARG A 96 -14.29 6.21 15.01
CA ARG A 96 -15.61 6.44 15.62
C ARG A 96 -15.50 7.05 17.01
N MET A 97 -14.55 6.62 17.84
CA MET A 97 -14.32 7.25 19.15
C MET A 97 -13.93 8.73 19.02
N ILE A 98 -13.14 9.10 18.00
CA ILE A 98 -12.82 10.51 17.72
C ILE A 98 -14.08 11.29 17.32
N ALA A 99 -14.92 10.73 16.45
CA ALA A 99 -16.19 11.35 16.09
C ALA A 99 -17.12 11.53 17.31
N GLU A 100 -17.20 10.51 18.19
CA GLU A 100 -17.97 10.56 19.44
C GLU A 100 -17.48 11.66 20.40
N GLN A 101 -16.17 11.82 20.55
CA GLN A 101 -15.59 12.86 21.39
C GLN A 101 -15.85 14.28 20.87
N ASN A 102 -16.17 14.41 19.58
CA ASN A 102 -16.44 15.68 18.91
C ASN A 102 -17.94 15.88 18.60
N LEU A 103 -18.84 15.06 19.17
CA LEU A 103 -20.28 15.23 18.99
C LEU A 103 -20.75 16.66 19.30
N GLY A 104 -21.65 17.16 18.45
CA GLY A 104 -22.12 18.54 18.48
C GLY A 104 -21.20 19.53 17.74
N MET A 105 -20.09 19.07 17.16
CA MET A 105 -19.20 19.86 16.32
C MET A 105 -18.76 19.08 15.07
N PRO A 106 -18.54 19.77 13.93
CA PRO A 106 -17.97 19.14 12.75
C PRO A 106 -16.65 18.42 13.08
N SER A 107 -16.54 17.15 12.73
CA SER A 107 -15.53 16.21 13.22
C SER A 107 -14.77 15.47 12.11
N ILE A 108 -15.17 15.57 10.84
CA ILE A 108 -14.55 14.85 9.72
C ILE A 108 -13.07 15.24 9.59
N TYR A 109 -12.72 16.50 9.79
CA TYR A 109 -11.32 16.92 9.80
C TYR A 109 -10.50 16.23 10.91
N ALA A 110 -11.07 16.10 12.12
CA ALA A 110 -10.40 15.43 13.23
C ALA A 110 -10.24 13.93 12.97
N VAL A 111 -11.28 13.29 12.42
CA VAL A 111 -11.26 11.89 12.00
C VAL A 111 -10.22 11.66 10.90
N ALA A 112 -10.17 12.52 9.89
CA ALA A 112 -9.20 12.45 8.81
C ALA A 112 -7.76 12.67 9.30
N SER A 113 -7.56 13.59 10.26
CA SER A 113 -6.25 13.82 10.87
C SER A 113 -5.76 12.61 11.66
N GLU A 114 -6.63 11.95 12.43
CA GLU A 114 -6.31 10.69 13.11
C GLU A 114 -6.00 9.58 12.10
N MET A 115 -6.76 9.51 10.99
CA MET A 115 -6.52 8.56 9.91
C MET A 115 -5.09 8.71 9.35
N THR A 116 -4.67 9.93 9.01
CA THR A 116 -3.30 10.19 8.53
C THR A 116 -2.25 9.79 9.56
N ALA A 117 -2.44 10.10 10.85
CA ALA A 117 -1.52 9.71 11.91
C ALA A 117 -1.40 8.18 12.05
N ARG A 118 -2.50 7.45 11.88
CA ARG A 118 -2.52 5.98 11.93
C ARG A 118 -1.91 5.37 10.69
N LEU A 119 -2.17 5.93 9.52
CA LEU A 119 -1.54 5.49 8.28
C LEU A 119 -0.02 5.68 8.32
N GLY A 120 0.51 6.78 8.88
CA GLY A 120 1.95 6.93 9.07
C GLY A 120 2.58 5.80 9.91
N ASN A 121 1.88 5.32 10.95
CA ASN A 121 2.33 4.16 11.72
C ASN A 121 2.21 2.84 10.94
N VAL A 122 1.26 2.75 10.01
CA VAL A 122 1.00 1.60 9.17
C VAL A 122 2.02 1.51 8.03
N GLU A 123 2.42 2.64 7.43
CA GLU A 123 3.51 2.74 6.44
C GLU A 123 4.78 2.08 6.98
N GLY A 124 5.16 2.36 8.24
CA GLY A 124 6.29 1.72 8.90
C GLY A 124 6.17 0.19 9.09
N ARG A 125 4.95 -0.37 9.10
CA ARG A 125 4.73 -1.84 9.14
C ARG A 125 4.66 -2.45 7.75
N LEU A 126 4.13 -1.69 6.78
CA LEU A 126 4.01 -2.11 5.40
C LEU A 126 5.36 -2.18 4.69
N THR A 127 6.30 -1.29 5.00
CA THR A 127 7.69 -1.42 4.54
C THR A 127 8.25 -2.79 4.89
N GLY A 128 8.02 -3.31 6.10
CA GLY A 128 8.48 -4.66 6.48
C GLY A 128 7.83 -5.78 5.66
N LYS A 129 6.51 -5.75 5.48
CA LYS A 129 5.79 -6.77 4.70
C LYS A 129 6.10 -6.68 3.20
N GLN A 130 6.23 -5.47 2.65
CA GLN A 130 6.57 -5.28 1.25
C GLN A 130 8.05 -5.55 0.96
N MET A 131 8.99 -5.16 1.82
CA MET A 131 10.39 -5.59 1.70
C MET A 131 10.50 -7.11 1.73
N PHE A 132 9.68 -7.79 2.54
CA PHE A 132 9.60 -9.24 2.54
C PHE A 132 9.06 -9.80 1.22
N LEU A 133 7.97 -9.23 0.70
CA LEU A 133 7.40 -9.67 -0.59
C LEU A 133 8.34 -9.39 -1.76
N GLN A 134 9.00 -8.23 -1.80
CA GLN A 134 10.03 -7.89 -2.79
C GLN A 134 11.21 -8.85 -2.72
N ASN A 135 11.71 -9.17 -1.51
CA ASN A 135 12.78 -10.18 -1.36
C ASN A 135 12.33 -11.55 -1.85
N LYS A 136 11.12 -12.00 -1.47
CA LYS A 136 10.59 -13.30 -1.89
C LYS A 136 10.39 -13.38 -3.41
N LEU A 137 9.93 -12.29 -4.03
CA LEU A 137 9.83 -12.17 -5.49
C LEU A 137 11.20 -12.14 -6.16
N LEU A 138 12.20 -11.49 -5.56
CA LEU A 138 13.57 -11.53 -6.05
C LEU A 138 14.16 -12.94 -5.97
N GLU A 139 13.97 -13.65 -4.87
CA GLU A 139 14.40 -15.06 -4.71
C GLU A 139 13.75 -15.95 -5.78
N LEU A 140 12.44 -15.83 -5.98
CA LEU A 140 11.73 -16.57 -7.03
C LEU A 140 12.20 -16.20 -8.45
N LYS A 141 12.61 -14.95 -8.69
CA LYS A 141 13.19 -14.50 -9.98
C LYS A 141 14.67 -14.90 -10.13
N LEU A 142 15.36 -15.23 -9.03
CA LEU A 142 16.74 -15.73 -9.04
C LEU A 142 16.78 -17.23 -9.33
N ASP A 143 15.74 -17.99 -8.97
CA ASP A 143 15.59 -19.40 -9.36
C ASP A 143 15.34 -19.59 -10.88
N ASP A 144 14.87 -18.56 -11.60
CA ASP A 144 14.69 -18.56 -13.07
C ASP A 144 15.91 -17.98 -13.83
N LYS A 145 17.00 -17.64 -13.13
CA LYS A 145 18.29 -17.30 -13.75
C LYS A 145 19.28 -18.43 -13.52
N ASP A 146 19.08 -19.50 -14.29
CA ASP A 146 20.22 -20.13 -14.94
C ASP A 146 21.07 -19.02 -15.57
N ILE A 147 22.28 -18.87 -15.05
CA ILE A 147 23.33 -18.09 -15.68
C ILE A 147 23.72 -18.83 -16.96
N PRO A 148 23.67 -18.17 -18.12
CA PRO A 148 24.84 -18.26 -18.97
C PRO A 148 25.39 -16.86 -19.19
N VAL A 149 26.52 -16.60 -18.53
CA VAL A 149 27.55 -15.77 -19.15
C VAL A 149 28.03 -16.61 -20.32
N GLU A 150 27.80 -16.18 -21.56
CA GLU A 150 28.82 -16.15 -22.61
C GLU A 150 28.40 -15.10 -23.64
N GLU A 151 29.26 -14.10 -23.84
CA GLU A 151 29.36 -13.42 -25.13
C GLU A 151 29.83 -14.50 -26.12
N ASP A 152 28.97 -14.92 -27.05
CA ASP A 152 29.30 -14.96 -28.47
C ASP A 152 28.12 -15.47 -29.30
N GLU A 153 27.97 -14.86 -30.47
CA GLU A 153 26.91 -15.12 -31.44
C GLU A 153 26.94 -16.58 -31.95
N LYS A 154 25.81 -17.31 -31.86
CA LYS A 154 25.06 -17.80 -33.05
C LYS A 154 23.91 -18.74 -32.71
N LEU A 155 22.77 -18.40 -33.32
CA LEU A 155 21.59 -19.22 -33.54
C LEU A 155 21.91 -20.44 -34.43
N ILE A 156 21.72 -21.69 -33.95
CA ILE A 156 21.42 -22.86 -34.81
C ILE A 156 20.51 -23.84 -34.06
N VAL A 157 19.41 -24.22 -34.72
CA VAL A 157 18.45 -25.28 -34.37
C VAL A 157 18.85 -26.57 -35.10
N ASP A 158 18.66 -27.72 -34.44
CA ASP A 158 18.64 -29.11 -34.96
C ASP A 158 19.97 -29.92 -34.95
N GLY A 159 20.00 -31.00 -34.14
CA GLY A 159 20.71 -32.27 -34.39
C GLY A 159 22.24 -32.36 -34.34
N VAL A 160 22.87 -32.31 -33.15
CA VAL A 160 24.29 -32.73 -32.99
C VAL A 160 24.47 -33.66 -31.77
N GLU A 161 25.04 -34.85 -32.04
CA GLU A 161 25.43 -35.87 -31.05
C GLU A 161 26.70 -35.46 -30.28
N ILE A 162 26.71 -35.73 -28.97
CA ILE A 162 27.84 -35.39 -28.08
C ILE A 162 28.92 -36.48 -28.21
N ASP A 163 30.14 -36.06 -28.56
CA ASP A 163 31.30 -36.95 -28.72
C ASP A 163 31.98 -37.19 -27.36
N GLU A 164 31.91 -38.44 -26.86
CA GLU A 164 32.43 -38.86 -25.55
C GLU A 164 33.98 -38.97 -25.48
N SER A 165 34.70 -38.68 -26.57
CA SER A 165 36.18 -38.65 -26.56
C SER A 165 36.77 -37.52 -25.71
N LEU A 166 35.97 -36.53 -25.31
CA LEU A 166 36.39 -35.40 -24.47
C LEU A 166 36.56 -35.73 -22.98
N TYR A 167 36.21 -36.94 -22.54
CA TYR A 167 36.36 -37.37 -21.14
C TYR A 167 37.63 -38.18 -20.85
N THR A 168 38.56 -38.28 -21.82
CA THR A 168 39.85 -38.92 -21.55
C THR A 168 40.94 -37.87 -21.47
N ASP A 169 41.32 -37.49 -20.26
CA ASP A 169 42.72 -37.47 -19.89
C ASP A 169 42.83 -37.51 -18.36
N GLU A 170 43.47 -38.58 -17.88
CA GLU A 170 43.95 -38.73 -16.52
C GLU A 170 44.71 -37.47 -16.11
N ILE A 171 44.17 -36.74 -15.13
CA ILE A 171 44.95 -35.71 -14.44
C ILE A 171 45.92 -36.46 -13.52
N GLU A 172 47.14 -36.73 -14.01
CA GLU A 172 48.25 -37.16 -13.15
C GLU A 172 48.57 -36.03 -12.16
N LEU A 173 48.32 -36.30 -10.87
CA LEU A 173 48.78 -35.47 -9.76
C LEU A 173 50.30 -35.60 -9.65
N PRO A 174 51.07 -34.50 -9.56
CA PRO A 174 52.49 -34.59 -9.26
C PRO A 174 52.69 -35.04 -7.80
N ASP A 175 53.30 -36.21 -7.61
CA ASP A 175 53.80 -36.66 -6.31
C ASP A 175 54.78 -35.62 -5.75
N SER A 176 54.45 -35.12 -4.56
CA SER A 176 55.33 -34.27 -3.77
C SER A 176 56.15 -35.18 -2.86
N ASP A 177 57.28 -35.68 -3.36
CA ASP A 177 58.26 -36.37 -2.52
C ASP A 177 58.92 -35.36 -1.56
N GLU A 178 58.66 -35.56 -0.27
CA GLU A 178 59.46 -35.03 0.84
C GLU A 178 60.75 -35.85 0.99
N ASP A 179 61.91 -35.20 0.86
CA ASP A 179 63.15 -35.51 1.63
C ASP A 179 64.08 -34.28 1.69
#